data_AF-A0A971N222-F1
#
_entry.id   AF-A0A971N222-F1
#
_cell.length_a   1.000
_cell.length_b   1.000
_cell.length_c   1.000
_cell.angle_alpha   90.00
_cell.angle_beta   90.00
_cell.angle_gamma   90.00
#
_symmetry.space_group_name_H-M   'P 1'
#
loop_
_entity.id
_entity.type
_entity.pdbx_description
1 polymer ?
#
loop_
_entity_poly.entity_id
_entity_poly.type
_entity_poly.pdbx_seq_one_letter_code
_entity_poly.pdbx_strand_id
1 'polypeptide(L)' 'MSNERIKSQIQFQIQQIDKLLKMYSQLLKECREKEPDLVEITAIASVLHSFYNGLENIFEIIAKRIDKGTEVKFSNV' A
#
# COMPACT_ATOMS: atom_id res chain seq x y z
N MET A 1 -7.64 -13.80 -18.25
CA MET A 1 -6.38 -13.86 -17.48
C MET A 1 -6.46 -15.10 -16.58
N SER A 2 -5.39 -15.87 -16.38
CA SER A 2 -5.46 -17.05 -15.50
C SER A 2 -5.47 -16.65 -14.03
N ASN A 3 -6.08 -17.47 -13.16
CA ASN A 3 -6.10 -17.25 -11.72
C ASN A 3 -4.67 -17.11 -11.13
N GLU A 4 -3.71 -17.87 -11.65
CA GLU A 4 -2.30 -17.76 -11.25
C GLU A 4 -1.71 -16.38 -11.54
N ARG A 5 -2.06 -15.76 -12.68
CA ARG A 5 -1.59 -14.41 -12.98
C ARG A 5 -2.17 -13.37 -12.04
N ILE A 6 -3.46 -13.49 -11.68
CA ILE A 6 -4.12 -12.60 -10.72
C ILE A 6 -3.46 -12.74 -9.35
N LYS A 7 -3.22 -13.98 -8.90
CA LYS A 7 -2.55 -14.27 -7.64
C LYS A 7 -1.14 -13.68 -7.59
N SER A 8 -0.35 -13.83 -8.66
CA SER A 8 0.98 -13.24 -8.75
C SER A 8 0.97 -11.71 -8.70
N GLN A 9 -0.04 -11.06 -9.31
CA GLN A 9 -0.18 -9.60 -9.23
C GLN A 9 -0.49 -9.12 -7.81
N ILE A 10 -1.42 -9.79 -7.11
CA ILE A 10 -1.73 -9.48 -5.71
C ILE A 10 -0.50 -9.73 -4.83
N GLN A 11 0.20 -10.86 -5.02
CA GLN A 11 1.41 -11.18 -4.27
C GLN A 11 2.51 -10.13 -4.47
N PHE A 12 2.66 -9.62 -5.69
CA PHE A 12 3.60 -8.55 -5.98
C PHE A 12 3.24 -7.28 -5.19
N GLN A 13 1.98 -6.85 -5.18
CA GLN A 13 1.56 -5.68 -4.39
C GLN A 13 1.85 -5.86 -2.89
N ILE A 14 1.58 -7.04 -2.33
CA ILE A 14 1.90 -7.37 -0.93
C ILE A 14 3.41 -7.24 -0.69
N GLN A 15 4.26 -7.80 -1.55
CA GLN A 15 5.72 -7.70 -1.42
C GLN A 15 6.22 -6.25 -1.47
N GLN A 16 5.58 -5.40 -2.28
CA GLN A 16 5.93 -3.99 -2.36
C GLN A 16 5.56 -3.25 -1.06
N ILE A 17 4.39 -3.55 -0.47
CA ILE A 17 3.98 -3.03 0.83
C ILE A 17 4.96 -3.49 1.92
N ASP A 18 5.30 -4.79 1.96
CA ASP A 18 6.25 -5.33 2.93
C ASP A 18 7.63 -4.66 2.82
N LYS A 19 8.11 -4.46 1.59
CA LYS A 19 9.38 -3.76 1.32
C LYS A 19 9.34 -2.32 1.81
N LEU A 20 8.25 -1.60 1.56
CA LEU A 20 8.04 -0.22 2.03
C LEU A 20 8.12 -0.16 3.56
N LEU A 21 7.33 -0.98 4.25
CA LEU A 21 7.28 -1.00 5.71
C LEU A 21 8.63 -1.40 6.33
N LYS A 22 9.33 -2.34 5.71
CA LYS A 22 10.68 -2.74 6.15
C LYS A 22 11.68 -1.59 5.98
N MET A 23 11.65 -0.89 4.84
CA MET A 23 12.56 0.21 4.54
C MET A 23 12.42 1.38 5.52
N TYR A 24 11.19 1.66 5.97
CA TYR A 24 10.91 2.74 6.93
C TYR A 24 10.68 2.27 8.36
N SER A 25 10.95 1.00 8.67
CA SER A 25 10.66 0.40 9.98
C SER A 25 11.30 1.16 11.16
N GLN A 26 12.53 1.65 10.98
CA GLN A 26 13.23 2.43 11.99
C GLN A 26 12.54 3.77 12.24
N LEU A 27 12.22 4.53 11.18
CA LEU A 27 11.48 5.80 11.27
C LEU A 27 10.14 5.59 11.96
N LEU A 28 9.37 4.58 11.53
CA LEU A 28 8.06 4.26 12.11
C LEU A 28 8.15 3.87 13.60
N LYS A 29 9.25 3.25 14.03
CA LYS A 29 9.50 2.94 15.43
C LYS A 29 9.81 4.20 16.23
N GLU A 30 10.71 5.04 15.72
CA GLU A 30 11.11 6.29 16.37
C GLU A 30 9.91 7.23 16.57
N CYS A 31 9.08 7.41 15.55
CA CYS A 31 7.90 8.28 15.63
C CYS A 31 6.79 7.78 16.57
N ARG A 32 6.91 6.55 17.10
CA ARG A 32 6.04 6.05 18.18
C ARG A 32 6.55 6.48 19.55
N GLU A 33 7.86 6.67 19.69
CA GLU A 33 8.53 6.97 20.96
C GLU A 33 8.75 8.48 21.15
N LYS A 34 8.85 9.24 20.06
CA LYS A 34 8.99 10.71 20.05
C LYS A 34 8.03 11.35 19.06
N GLU A 35 7.67 12.61 19.29
CA GLU A 35 6.97 13.41 18.29
C GLU A 35 7.87 13.65 17.07
N PRO A 36 7.41 13.34 15.85
CA PRO A 36 8.21 13.51 14.64
C PRO A 36 8.39 14.98 14.27
N ASP A 37 9.56 15.32 13.73
CA ASP A 37 9.77 16.64 13.14
C ASP A 37 9.07 16.79 11.77
N LEU A 38 9.10 17.98 11.17
CA LEU A 38 8.43 18.26 9.89
C LEU A 38 8.95 17.39 8.73
N VAL A 39 10.23 17.03 8.74
CA VAL A 39 10.83 16.17 7.71
C VAL A 39 10.33 14.74 7.90
N GLU A 40 10.34 14.25 9.13
CA GLU A 40 9.83 12.93 9.51
C GLU A 40 8.33 12.81 9.21
N ILE A 41 7.52 13.82 9.53
CA ILE A 41 6.09 13.89 9.18
C ILE A 41 5.89 13.74 7.67
N THR A 42 6.67 14.49 6.87
CA THR A 42 6.56 14.44 5.42
C THR A 42 6.93 13.05 4.88
N ALA A 43 7.98 12.43 5.44
CA ALA A 43 8.38 11.09 5.08
C ALA A 43 7.29 10.05 5.43
N ILE A 44 6.72 10.11 6.64
CA ILE A 44 5.65 9.20 7.07
C ILE A 44 4.38 9.40 6.25
N ALA A 45 4.02 10.64 5.90
CA ALA A 45 2.89 10.92 5.04
C ALA A 45 3.05 10.23 3.66
N SER A 46 4.26 10.28 3.09
CA SER A 46 4.58 9.57 1.85
C SER A 46 4.51 8.05 2.00
N VAL A 47 4.97 7.51 3.14
CA VAL A 47 4.84 6.07 3.46
C VAL A 47 3.38 5.66 3.58
N LEU A 48 2.55 6.43 4.29
CA LEU A 48 1.12 6.16 4.44
C LEU A 48 0.41 6.19 3.10
N HIS A 49 0.65 7.22 2.28
CA HIS A 49 0.08 7.31 0.94
C HIS A 49 0.45 6.09 0.09
N SER A 50 1.74 5.71 0.08
CA SER A 50 2.20 4.54 -0.68
C SER A 50 1.61 3.22 -0.16
N PHE A 51 1.42 3.09 1.16
CA PHE A 51 0.76 1.94 1.77
C PHE A 51 -0.69 1.82 1.34
N TYR A 52 -1.46 2.91 1.42
CA TYR A 52 -2.87 2.92 1.02
C TYR A 52 -3.04 2.68 -0.49
N ASN A 53 -2.17 3.26 -1.33
CA ASN A 53 -2.17 2.98 -2.77
C ASN A 53 -1.93 1.49 -3.07
N GLY A 54 -1.05 0.84 -2.31
CA GLY A 54 -0.82 -0.61 -2.42
C GLY A 54 -2.08 -1.42 -2.12
N LEU A 55 -2.81 -1.06 -1.05
CA LEU A 55 -4.07 -1.71 -0.69
C LEU A 55 -5.17 -1.46 -1.74
N GLU A 56 -5.30 -0.22 -2.21
CA GLU A 56 -6.21 0.14 -3.29
C GLU A 56 -5.95 -0.72 -4.53
N ASN A 57 -4.70 -0.84 -4.97
CA ASN A 57 -4.35 -1.65 -6.13
C ASN A 57 -4.75 -3.12 -5.94
N ILE A 58 -4.57 -3.68 -4.73
CA ILE A 58 -5.00 -5.06 -4.42
C ILE A 58 -6.52 -5.18 -4.54
N PHE A 59 -7.27 -4.27 -3.92
CA PHE A 59 -8.72 -4.30 -3.96
C PHE A 59 -9.28 -4.07 -5.37
N GLU A 60 -8.65 -3.20 -6.15
CA GLU A 60 -9.02 -2.98 -7.54
C GLU A 60 -8.82 -4.25 -8.39
N ILE A 61 -7.71 -4.98 -8.19
CA ILE A 61 -7.47 -6.27 -8.85
C ILE A 61 -8.57 -7.27 -8.47
N ILE A 62 -8.88 -7.42 -7.18
CA ILE A 62 -9.90 -8.34 -6.69
C ILE A 62 -11.27 -7.99 -7.30
N ALA A 63 -11.69 -6.74 -7.15
CA ALA A 63 -13.00 -6.30 -7.63
C ALA A 63 -13.17 -6.51 -9.15
N LYS A 64 -12.16 -6.12 -9.95
CA LYS A 64 -12.23 -6.20 -11.42
C LYS A 64 -12.02 -7.61 -11.97
N ARG A 65 -11.24 -8.45 -11.30
CA ARG A 65 -10.78 -9.74 -11.87
C ARG A 65 -11.39 -10.97 -11.20
N ILE A 66 -11.84 -10.84 -9.95
CA ILE A 66 -12.46 -11.93 -9.18
C ILE A 66 -13.96 -11.67 -9.04
N ASP A 67 -14.35 -10.53 -8.47
CA ASP A 67 -15.75 -10.24 -8.17
C ASP A 67 -16.55 -9.82 -9.41
N LYS A 68 -15.85 -9.45 -10.50
CA LYS A 68 -16.42 -8.92 -11.75
C LYS A 68 -17.30 -7.68 -11.52
N GLY A 69 -17.07 -6.96 -10.42
CA GLY A 69 -17.72 -5.69 -10.13
C GLY A 69 -17.17 -4.56 -11.02
N THR A 70 -18.00 -3.56 -11.33
CA THR A 70 -17.59 -2.37 -12.08
C THR A 70 -16.90 -1.33 -11.19
N GLU A 71 -15.96 -0.59 -11.81
CA GLU A 71 -15.25 0.62 -11.38
C GLU A 71 -15.13 0.87 -9.86
N VAL A 72 -13.99 0.49 -9.29
CA VAL A 72 -13.62 0.92 -7.95
C VAL A 72 -12.87 2.25 -8.08
N LYS A 73 -13.43 3.32 -7.51
CA LYS A 73 -12.76 4.61 -7.35
C LYS A 73 -12.42 4.75 -5.88
N PHE A 74 -11.17 4.49 -5.50
CA PHE A 74 -10.70 5.04 -4.22
C PHE A 74 -10.15 6.45 -4.52
N SER A 75 -10.50 7.39 -3.65
CA SER A 75 -10.34 8.82 -3.88
C SER A 75 -8.88 9.26 -3.83
N ASN A 76 -8.48 10.13 -4.76
CA ASN A 76 -7.21 10.88 -4.72
C ASN A 76 -7.19 11.83 -3.51
N VAL A 77 -6.55 11.41 -2.42
CA VAL A 77 -6.07 12.32 -1.37
C VAL A 77 -4.56 12.41 -1.48
#